data_AF-A0A2P5DYL1-F1
#
_entry.id   AF-A0A2P5DYL1-F1
#
_cell.length_a   1.000
_cell.length_b   1.000
_cell.length_c   1.000
_cell.angle_alpha   90.00
_cell.angle_beta   90.00
_cell.angle_gamma   90.00
#
_symmetry.space_group_name_H-M   'P 1'
#
loop_
_entity.id
_entity.type
_entity.pdbx_description
1 polymer ?
#
loop_
_entity_poly.entity_id
_entity_poly.type
_entity_poly.pdbx_seq_one_letter_code
_entity_poly.pdbx_strand_id
1 'polypeptide(L)'
;CKSYQLRLRINLRNLRHLEIELISEETNYSLDLSVRIHEGIENLEELQTLLSVRAYPSAIDLVKKLERLRKLKVLVIYQLTAEIGNALGATIEKMNHLEESNLRAINEVEILDLKCISSSPHLLRYLQLSSRLHQLPEWISKLPNLQGLVLHF
;
A
#
# COMPACT_ATOMS: atom_id res chain seq x y z
N CYS A 1 17.83 13.11 2.84
CA CYS A 1 17.11 12.02 2.15
C CYS A 1 17.03 12.29 0.66
N LYS A 2 17.71 11.49 -0.18
CA LYS A 2 17.53 11.54 -1.63
C LYS A 2 16.18 10.87 -1.93
N SER A 3 15.15 11.66 -2.25
CA SER A 3 13.86 11.10 -2.65
C SER A 3 13.96 10.60 -4.10
N TYR A 4 13.90 9.27 -4.29
CA TYR A 4 13.86 8.68 -5.62
C TYR A 4 12.45 8.81 -6.21
N GLN A 5 12.37 9.23 -7.48
CA GLN A 5 11.12 9.40 -8.21
C GLN A 5 11.16 8.60 -9.51
N LEU A 6 10.07 7.86 -9.78
CA LEU A 6 9.89 7.08 -11.00
C LEU A 6 8.76 7.67 -11.87
N ARG A 7 9.01 7.75 -13.18
CA ARG A 7 8.03 8.13 -14.20
C ARG A 7 7.89 6.98 -15.21
N LEU A 8 6.69 6.42 -15.32
CA LEU A 8 6.41 5.27 -16.19
C LEU A 8 5.81 5.76 -17.52
N ARG A 9 6.62 6.48 -18.31
CA ARG A 9 6.20 7.12 -19.58
C ARG A 9 6.11 6.17 -20.78
N ILE A 10 6.51 4.92 -20.59
CA ILE A 10 6.55 3.90 -21.64
C ILE A 10 5.27 3.05 -21.52
N ASN A 11 4.69 2.65 -22.66
CA ASN A 11 3.43 1.93 -22.73
C ASN A 11 3.58 0.46 -22.28
N LEU A 12 3.55 0.22 -20.97
CA LEU A 12 3.74 -1.10 -20.35
C LEU A 12 2.41 -1.81 -20.00
N ARG A 13 1.45 -1.85 -20.94
CA ARG A 13 0.08 -2.35 -20.69
C ARG A 13 -0.03 -3.79 -20.19
N ASN A 14 0.95 -4.63 -20.53
CA ASN A 14 0.98 -6.04 -20.12
C ASN A 14 1.80 -6.28 -18.84
N LEU A 15 2.33 -5.22 -18.22
CA LEU A 15 3.14 -5.35 -17.01
C LEU A 15 2.26 -5.83 -15.85
N ARG A 16 2.65 -6.95 -15.25
CA ARG A 16 1.94 -7.55 -14.11
C ARG A 16 2.65 -7.34 -12.78
N HIS A 17 3.95 -7.11 -12.81
CA HIS A 17 4.75 -6.98 -11.59
C HIS A 17 5.62 -5.73 -11.71
N LEU A 18 5.46 -4.83 -10.75
CA LEU A 18 6.32 -3.67 -10.56
C LEU A 18 6.87 -3.73 -9.14
N GLU A 19 8.13 -4.15 -9.05
CA GLU A 19 8.84 -4.31 -7.80
C GLU A 19 10.01 -3.33 -7.79
N ILE A 20 10.12 -2.58 -6.70
CA ILE A 20 11.15 -1.56 -6.56
C ILE A 20 11.90 -1.86 -5.27
N GLU A 21 13.15 -2.27 -5.40
CA GLU A 21 14.02 -2.50 -4.26
C GLU A 21 15.05 -1.37 -4.19
N LEU A 22 15.04 -0.64 -3.08
CA LEU A 22 16.07 0.33 -2.77
C LEU A 22 17.01 -0.32 -1.76
N ILE A 23 18.29 -0.41 -2.09
CA ILE A 23 19.31 -0.95 -1.19
C ILE A 23 19.88 0.22 -0.39
N SER A 24 19.83 0.12 0.94
CA SER A 24 20.39 1.11 1.88
C SER A 24 21.46 0.43 2.72
N GLU A 25 22.64 1.04 2.84
CA GLU A 25 23.73 0.56 3.70
C GLU A 25 23.47 0.83 5.20
N GLU A 26 22.53 1.73 5.53
CA GLU A 26 22.22 2.07 6.92
C GLU A 26 21.13 1.14 7.50
N THR A 27 21.48 0.44 8.58
CA THR A 27 20.75 -0.67 9.21
C THR A 27 19.58 -0.28 10.11
N ASN A 28 19.17 0.98 10.12
CA ASN A 28 18.06 1.43 10.97
C ASN A 28 16.83 1.75 10.15
N TYR A 29 15.89 0.79 10.09
CA TYR A 29 14.46 1.02 9.84
C TYR A 29 14.13 1.97 8.68
N SER A 30 14.97 2.01 7.64
CA SER A 30 14.98 3.06 6.63
C SER A 30 13.57 3.31 6.09
N LEU A 31 13.00 4.45 6.50
CA LEU A 31 11.77 5.01 5.94
C LEU A 31 11.93 5.30 4.44
N ASP A 32 13.16 5.23 3.91
CA ASP A 32 13.54 5.61 2.57
C ASP A 32 13.62 4.46 1.57
N LEU A 33 13.26 3.21 1.93
CA LEU A 33 13.22 2.06 0.99
C LEU A 33 12.06 2.08 -0.02
N SER A 34 11.42 3.24 -0.20
CA SER A 34 10.27 3.40 -1.09
C SER A 34 10.47 4.49 -2.14
N VAL A 35 9.92 4.26 -3.33
CA VAL A 35 9.98 5.19 -4.45
C VAL A 35 8.65 5.91 -4.64
N ARG A 36 8.73 7.20 -4.94
CA ARG A 36 7.55 7.96 -5.35
C ARG A 36 7.28 7.72 -6.83
N ILE A 37 6.08 7.25 -7.16
CA ILE A 37 5.65 7.13 -8.56
C ILE A 37 4.89 8.40 -8.95
N HIS A 38 5.47 9.19 -9.86
CA HIS A 38 4.93 10.49 -10.23
C HIS A 38 3.77 10.37 -11.21
N GLU A 39 3.87 9.48 -12.21
CA GLU A 39 2.88 9.32 -13.29
C GLU A 39 3.03 7.98 -14.01
N GLY A 40 1.95 7.56 -14.70
CA GLY A 40 1.94 6.41 -15.60
C GLY A 40 1.48 5.11 -14.96
N ILE A 41 1.45 5.01 -13.62
CA ILE A 41 0.98 3.82 -12.91
C ILE A 41 -0.49 3.55 -13.22
N GLU A 42 -1.29 4.60 -13.37
CA GLU A 42 -2.72 4.53 -13.71
C GLU A 42 -3.03 3.84 -15.05
N ASN A 43 -2.00 3.63 -15.90
CA ASN A 43 -2.13 2.98 -17.20
C ASN A 43 -1.75 1.49 -17.15
N LEU A 44 -1.32 0.98 -15.99
CA LEU A 44 -0.92 -0.42 -15.80
C LEU A 44 -2.12 -1.28 -15.38
N GLU A 45 -3.13 -1.37 -16.24
CA GLU A 45 -4.42 -2.03 -15.92
C GLU A 45 -4.28 -3.54 -15.64
N GLU A 46 -3.23 -4.18 -16.16
CA GLU A 46 -2.89 -5.59 -15.91
C GLU A 46 -2.03 -5.81 -14.66
N LEU A 47 -1.70 -4.76 -13.90
CA LEU A 47 -0.80 -4.87 -12.76
C LEU A 47 -1.42 -5.72 -11.65
N GLN A 48 -0.64 -6.68 -11.17
CA GLN A 48 -1.00 -7.64 -10.12
C GLN A 48 -0.15 -7.45 -8.86
N THR A 49 1.11 -7.04 -9.02
CA THR A 49 2.04 -6.81 -7.91
C THR A 49 2.60 -5.39 -7.98
N LEU A 50 2.46 -4.66 -6.87
CA LEU A 50 3.05 -3.34 -6.70
C LEU A 50 3.75 -3.26 -5.34
N LEU A 51 5.08 -3.21 -5.36
CA LEU A 51 5.89 -3.18 -4.14
C LEU A 51 6.65 -1.86 -3.98
N SER A 52 6.85 -1.46 -2.72
CA SER A 52 7.77 -0.38 -2.33
C SER A 52 7.46 1.01 -2.88
N VAL A 53 6.17 1.35 -2.88
CA VAL A 53 5.73 2.69 -3.28
C VAL A 53 5.57 3.59 -2.06
N ARG A 54 6.00 4.84 -2.22
CA ARG A 54 5.88 5.91 -1.22
C ARG A 54 4.61 6.73 -1.45
N ALA A 55 3.80 6.94 -0.41
CA ALA A 55 2.60 7.76 -0.51
C ALA A 55 2.82 9.25 -0.21
N TYR A 56 3.55 9.59 0.86
CA TYR A 56 3.86 10.98 1.22
C TYR A 56 4.91 11.62 0.28
N PRO A 57 4.83 12.93 -0.05
CA PRO A 57 3.85 13.94 0.41
C PRO A 57 2.57 14.08 -0.45
N SER A 58 2.49 13.45 -1.63
CA SER A 58 1.40 13.69 -2.60
C SER A 58 0.43 12.51 -2.67
N ALA A 59 -0.24 12.26 -1.56
CA ALA A 59 -0.94 11.00 -1.35
C ALA A 59 -2.29 10.88 -2.06
N ILE A 60 -3.03 11.99 -2.17
CA ILE A 60 -4.32 12.03 -2.87
C ILE A 60 -4.16 11.57 -4.32
N ASP A 61 -3.06 11.94 -4.97
CA ASP A 61 -2.79 11.54 -6.35
C ASP A 61 -2.51 10.04 -6.46
N LEU A 62 -1.74 9.47 -5.52
CA LEU A 62 -1.43 8.05 -5.52
C LEU A 62 -2.70 7.22 -5.31
N VAL A 63 -3.51 7.55 -4.29
CA VAL A 63 -4.75 6.82 -3.97
C VAL A 63 -5.68 6.79 -5.18
N LYS A 64 -5.90 7.95 -5.84
CA LYS A 64 -6.71 8.03 -7.08
C LYS A 64 -6.16 7.17 -8.22
N LYS A 65 -4.83 7.09 -8.37
CA LYS A 65 -4.20 6.25 -9.40
C LYS A 65 -4.37 4.75 -9.09
N LEU A 66 -4.27 4.36 -7.82
CA LEU A 66 -4.46 2.98 -7.37
C LEU A 66 -5.91 2.49 -7.60
N GLU A 67 -6.91 3.37 -7.56
CA GLU A 67 -8.30 3.00 -7.88
C GLU A 67 -8.47 2.44 -9.31
N ARG A 68 -7.53 2.72 -10.23
CA ARG A 68 -7.55 2.17 -11.59
C ARG A 68 -6.94 0.77 -11.70
N LEU A 69 -6.18 0.33 -10.70
CA LEU A 69 -5.47 -0.95 -10.70
C LEU A 69 -6.37 -2.09 -10.21
N ARG A 70 -7.37 -2.45 -11.01
CA ARG A 70 -8.42 -3.40 -10.59
C ARG A 70 -7.92 -4.83 -10.39
N LYS A 71 -6.82 -5.21 -11.03
CA LYS A 71 -6.24 -6.57 -10.99
C LYS A 71 -5.18 -6.77 -9.91
N LEU A 72 -4.97 -5.77 -9.05
CA LEU A 72 -3.93 -5.80 -8.04
C LEU A 72 -4.22 -6.88 -7.00
N LYS A 73 -3.21 -7.73 -6.76
CA LYS A 73 -3.21 -8.84 -5.82
C LYS A 73 -2.28 -8.59 -4.63
N VAL A 74 -1.16 -7.92 -4.87
CA VAL A 74 -0.17 -7.61 -3.83
C VAL A 74 0.11 -6.12 -3.83
N LEU A 75 -0.04 -5.49 -2.66
CA LEU A 75 0.21 -4.07 -2.48
C LEU A 75 1.09 -3.80 -1.25
N VAL A 76 2.27 -3.23 -1.47
CA VAL A 76 3.16 -2.77 -0.40
C VAL A 76 3.38 -1.26 -0.51
N ILE A 77 2.89 -0.52 0.48
CA ILE A 77 2.99 0.94 0.55
C ILE A 77 3.63 1.40 1.85
N TYR A 78 4.50 2.39 1.70
CA TYR A 78 5.25 3.03 2.78
C TYR A 78 4.88 4.51 2.93
N GLN A 79 5.27 5.08 4.07
CA GLN A 79 5.10 6.49 4.41
C GLN A 79 3.64 6.94 4.43
N LEU A 80 2.80 6.18 5.13
CA LEU A 80 1.40 6.52 5.37
C LEU A 80 1.30 7.43 6.61
N THR A 81 0.64 8.58 6.47
CA THR A 81 0.05 9.29 7.62
C THR A 81 -1.34 8.72 7.89
N ALA A 82 -1.95 9.06 9.02
CA ALA A 82 -3.32 8.65 9.35
C ALA A 82 -4.33 9.04 8.26
N GLU A 83 -4.24 10.26 7.74
CA GLU A 83 -5.09 10.75 6.66
C GLU A 83 -4.94 9.90 5.38
N ILE A 84 -3.70 9.60 5.00
CA ILE A 84 -3.39 8.81 3.82
C ILE A 84 -3.86 7.37 4.00
N GLY A 85 -3.62 6.78 5.18
CA GLY A 85 -4.08 5.45 5.53
C GLY A 85 -5.60 5.33 5.42
N ASN A 86 -6.33 6.33 5.90
CA ASN A 86 -7.79 6.36 5.80
C ASN A 86 -8.27 6.45 4.34
N ALA A 87 -7.67 7.31 3.53
CA ALA A 87 -8.00 7.41 2.10
C ALA A 87 -7.66 6.10 1.34
N LEU A 88 -6.50 5.50 1.63
CA LEU A 88 -6.09 4.24 1.05
C LEU A 88 -7.01 3.08 1.46
N GLY A 89 -7.48 3.05 2.71
CA GLY A 89 -8.42 2.04 3.18
C GLY A 89 -9.70 2.01 2.35
N ALA A 90 -10.29 3.16 2.04
CA ALA A 90 -11.46 3.26 1.16
C ALA A 90 -11.18 2.79 -0.29
N THR A 91 -9.94 2.87 -0.74
CA THR A 91 -9.51 2.34 -2.04
C THR A 91 -9.27 0.83 -1.98
N ILE A 92 -8.66 0.31 -0.90
CA ILE A 92 -8.45 -1.13 -0.64
C ILE A 92 -9.78 -1.88 -0.60
N GLU A 93 -10.82 -1.31 0.02
CA GLU A 93 -12.17 -1.88 0.04
C GLU A 93 -12.70 -2.19 -1.37
N LYS A 94 -12.29 -1.42 -2.39
CA LYS A 94 -12.70 -1.59 -3.79
C LYS A 94 -11.76 -2.49 -4.61
N MET A 95 -10.69 -3.02 -4.02
CA MET A 95 -9.71 -3.90 -4.67
C MET A 95 -10.12 -5.37 -4.51
N ASN A 96 -11.07 -5.81 -5.33
CA ASN A 96 -11.67 -7.15 -5.24
C ASN A 96 -10.70 -8.32 -5.44
N HIS A 97 -9.50 -8.06 -5.97
CA HIS A 97 -8.47 -9.07 -6.22
C HIS A 97 -7.32 -9.04 -5.22
N LEU A 98 -7.36 -8.17 -4.20
CA LEU A 98 -6.27 -8.02 -3.26
C LEU A 98 -6.15 -9.25 -2.37
N GLU A 99 -4.98 -9.88 -2.41
CA GLU A 99 -4.63 -11.10 -1.68
C GLU A 99 -3.62 -10.81 -0.55
N GLU A 100 -2.77 -9.79 -0.71
CA GLU A 100 -1.76 -9.39 0.25
C GLU A 100 -1.61 -7.87 0.33
N SER A 101 -1.51 -7.33 1.54
CA SER A 101 -1.22 -5.92 1.77
C SER A 101 -0.24 -5.71 2.91
N ASN A 102 0.76 -4.87 2.67
CA ASN A 102 1.67 -4.37 3.69
C ASN A 102 1.63 -2.84 3.70
N LEU A 103 1.21 -2.29 4.83
CA LEU A 103 0.97 -0.87 5.03
C LEU A 103 1.88 -0.37 6.15
N ARG A 104 2.78 0.56 5.82
CA ARG A 104 3.74 1.11 6.77
C ARG A 104 3.57 2.61 6.95
N ALA A 105 3.41 3.01 8.22
CA ALA A 105 3.34 4.40 8.61
C ALA A 105 4.65 5.14 8.33
N ILE A 106 4.56 6.47 8.20
CA ILE A 106 5.73 7.34 7.98
C ILE A 106 6.61 7.49 9.23
N ASN A 107 6.08 7.20 10.41
CA ASN A 107 6.82 7.16 11.66
C ASN A 107 6.07 6.31 12.69
N GLU A 108 6.69 6.10 13.85
CA GLU A 108 6.18 5.34 14.97
C GLU A 108 5.03 6.01 15.74
N VAL A 109 4.67 7.26 15.42
CA VAL A 109 3.59 8.00 16.10
C VAL A 109 2.27 7.87 15.35
N GLU A 110 2.33 7.72 14.03
CA GLU A 110 1.19 7.64 13.14
C GLU A 110 0.35 6.39 13.36
N ILE A 111 -0.97 6.58 13.27
CA ILE A 111 -1.97 5.58 13.62
C ILE A 111 -2.76 5.20 12.37
N LEU A 112 -2.68 3.94 11.96
CA LEU A 112 -3.39 3.42 10.79
C LEU A 112 -4.57 2.55 11.24
N ASP A 113 -5.63 3.16 11.76
CA ASP A 113 -6.76 2.40 12.27
C ASP A 113 -7.69 1.84 11.17
N LEU A 114 -7.57 2.29 9.91
CA LEU A 114 -8.27 1.72 8.74
C LEU A 114 -9.77 1.42 8.97
N LYS A 115 -10.45 2.20 9.84
CA LYS A 115 -11.85 1.97 10.22
C LYS A 115 -12.85 2.32 9.12
N CYS A 116 -12.39 3.00 8.07
CA CYS A 116 -13.20 3.34 6.90
C CYS A 116 -13.61 2.13 6.07
N ILE A 117 -12.90 0.99 6.18
CA ILE A 117 -13.25 -0.24 5.45
C ILE A 117 -14.49 -0.84 6.08
N SER A 118 -15.60 -0.79 5.35
CA SER A 118 -16.90 -1.29 5.79
C SER A 118 -17.18 -2.72 5.30
N SER A 119 -16.71 -3.05 4.09
CA SER A 119 -16.77 -4.36 3.47
C SER A 119 -15.37 -4.98 3.39
N SER A 120 -15.17 -6.09 4.09
CA SER A 120 -13.85 -6.75 4.13
C SER A 120 -13.42 -7.24 2.74
N PRO A 121 -12.19 -6.94 2.26
CA PRO A 121 -11.69 -7.45 0.99
C PRO A 121 -11.57 -8.98 1.03
N HIS A 122 -12.54 -9.68 0.44
CA HIS A 122 -12.78 -11.10 0.68
C HIS A 122 -11.62 -12.04 0.29
N LEU A 123 -10.75 -11.62 -0.64
CA LEU A 123 -9.60 -12.41 -1.08
C LEU A 123 -8.33 -12.13 -0.26
N LEU A 124 -8.35 -11.18 0.66
CA LEU A 124 -7.17 -10.81 1.44
C LEU A 124 -6.80 -11.96 2.38
N ARG A 125 -5.58 -12.49 2.18
CA ARG A 125 -5.00 -13.61 2.94
C ARG A 125 -3.90 -13.15 3.89
N TYR A 126 -3.17 -12.10 3.53
CA TYR A 126 -2.05 -11.59 4.31
C TYR A 126 -2.16 -10.09 4.52
N LEU A 127 -2.11 -9.67 5.78
CA LEU A 127 -2.11 -8.26 6.16
C LEU A 127 -0.95 -7.96 7.10
N GLN A 128 -0.11 -7.00 6.73
CA GLN A 128 0.91 -6.44 7.59
C GLN A 128 0.63 -4.96 7.84
N LEU A 129 0.56 -4.58 9.12
CA LEU A 129 0.44 -3.19 9.56
C LEU A 129 1.68 -2.83 10.37
N SER A 130 2.42 -1.84 9.91
CA SER A 130 3.60 -1.30 10.61
C SER A 130 3.31 0.14 11.04
N SER A 131 2.59 0.29 12.15
CA SER A 131 2.11 1.55 12.69
C SER A 131 1.59 1.37 14.12
N ARG A 132 1.32 2.46 14.84
CA ARG A 132 0.47 2.38 16.02
C ARG A 132 -0.95 2.00 15.63
N LEU A 133 -1.63 1.28 16.53
CA LEU A 133 -3.06 0.98 16.43
C LEU A 133 -3.68 1.20 17.82
N HIS A 134 -4.79 1.93 17.88
CA HIS A 134 -5.57 2.01 19.12
C HIS A 134 -6.29 0.68 19.41
N GLN A 135 -6.85 0.09 18.36
CA GLN A 135 -7.60 -1.16 18.40
C GLN A 135 -7.51 -1.82 17.03
N LEU A 136 -7.55 -3.15 17.00
CA LEU A 136 -7.67 -3.90 15.76
C LEU A 136 -9.05 -3.65 15.12
N PRO A 137 -9.13 -3.23 13.85
CA PRO A 137 -10.40 -2.97 13.18
C PRO A 137 -11.27 -4.22 13.03
N GLU A 138 -12.58 -4.06 13.25
CA GLU A 138 -13.52 -5.20 13.21
C GLU A 138 -13.51 -5.95 11.88
N TRP A 139 -13.32 -5.25 10.76
CA TRP A 139 -13.36 -5.86 9.43
C TRP A 139 -12.26 -6.92 9.25
N ILE A 140 -11.13 -6.81 9.97
CA ILE A 140 -10.05 -7.82 9.96
C ILE A 140 -10.55 -9.14 10.53
N SER A 141 -11.32 -9.09 11.63
CA SER A 141 -11.92 -10.29 12.23
C SER A 141 -12.99 -10.95 11.33
N LYS A 142 -13.51 -10.20 10.35
CA LYS A 142 -14.54 -10.66 9.39
C LYS A 142 -13.94 -11.15 8.06
N LEU A 143 -12.60 -11.19 7.92
CA LEU A 143 -11.95 -11.69 6.71
C LEU A 143 -12.04 -13.22 6.64
N PRO A 144 -12.72 -13.79 5.63
CA PRO A 144 -12.95 -15.24 5.57
C PRO A 144 -11.69 -16.04 5.20
N ASN A 145 -10.70 -15.40 4.57
CA ASN A 145 -9.52 -16.06 4.00
C ASN A 145 -8.20 -15.60 4.64
N LEU A 146 -8.24 -14.89 5.77
CA LEU A 146 -7.04 -14.38 6.43
C LEU A 146 -6.20 -15.56 6.97
N GLN A 147 -4.98 -15.69 6.46
CA GLN A 147 -4.01 -16.72 6.82
C GLN A 147 -2.84 -16.14 7.62
N GLY A 148 -2.54 -14.85 7.48
CA GLY A 148 -1.48 -14.19 8.21
C GLY A 148 -1.82 -12.74 8.55
N LEU A 149 -1.56 -12.39 9.81
CA LEU A 149 -1.64 -11.02 10.32
C LEU A 149 -0.32 -10.70 11.03
N VAL A 150 0.37 -9.67 10.55
CA VAL A 150 1.62 -9.19 11.15
C VAL A 150 1.42 -7.76 11.62
N LEU A 151 1.71 -7.51 12.89
CA LEU A 151 1.61 -6.18 13.50
C LEU A 151 2.99 -5.78 14.02
N HIS A 152 3.50 -4.64 13.54
CA HIS A 152 4.71 -4.00 14.04
C HIS A 152 4.35 -2.66 14.67
N PHE A 153 4.65 -2.50 15.96
CA PHE A 153 4.33 -1.34 16.78
C PHE A 153 5.58 -0.52 17.09
#